data_AF-A0A1H7XJ28-F1
#
_entry.id   AF-A0A1H7XJ28-F1
#
_cell.length_a   1.000
_cell.length_b   1.000
_cell.length_c   1.000
_cell.angle_alpha   90.00
_cell.angle_beta   90.00
_cell.angle_gamma   90.00
#
_symmetry.space_group_name_H-M   'P 1'
#
loop_
_entity.id
_entity.type
_entity.pdbx_description
1 polymer ?
#
loop_
_entity_poly.entity_id
_entity_poly.type
_entity_poly.pdbx_seq_one_letter_code
_entity_poly.pdbx_strand_id
1 'polypeptide(L)'
;MKAFVEAQVAERRYGNVSEYVRDLIRRDLEREQLRTALLAGLESGPSDEWTAVHFDALRAEIAHAGSAQASSSMTHRRSKR
;
A
#
# COMPACT_ATOMS: atom_id res chain seq x y z
N MET A 1 -29.32 -9.58 -19.28
CA MET A 1 -28.35 -9.66 -18.16
C MET A 1 -27.90 -11.09 -17.86
N LYS A 2 -28.81 -12.05 -17.61
CA LYS A 2 -28.47 -13.47 -17.32
C LYS A 2 -27.52 -14.11 -18.33
N ALA A 3 -27.83 -14.04 -19.62
CA ALA A 3 -27.00 -14.63 -20.68
C ALA A 3 -25.56 -14.06 -20.73
N PHE A 4 -25.39 -12.77 -20.45
CA PHE A 4 -24.07 -12.15 -20.36
C PHE A 4 -23.27 -12.72 -19.18
N VAL A 5 -23.91 -12.85 -18.02
CA VAL A 5 -23.28 -13.42 -16.83
C VAL A 5 -22.91 -14.89 -17.05
N GLU A 6 -23.79 -15.67 -17.68
CA GLU A 6 -23.52 -17.07 -18.04
C GLU A 6 -22.35 -17.21 -19.02
N ALA A 7 -22.26 -16.34 -20.03
CA ALA A 7 -21.12 -16.28 -20.94
C ALA A 7 -19.82 -15.96 -20.20
N GLN A 8 -19.84 -14.99 -19.27
CA GLN A 8 -18.64 -14.67 -18.47
C GLN A 8 -18.21 -15.81 -17.55
N VAL A 9 -19.15 -16.55 -16.96
CA VAL A 9 -18.83 -17.76 -16.17
C VAL A 9 -18.18 -18.82 -17.05
N ALA A 10 -18.72 -19.07 -18.24
CA ALA A 10 -18.20 -20.05 -19.18
C ALA A 10 -16.82 -19.67 -19.76
N GLU A 11 -16.61 -18.41 -20.13
CA GLU A 11 -15.36 -17.93 -20.75
C GLU A 11 -14.21 -17.80 -19.76
N ARG A 12 -14.47 -17.31 -18.55
CA ARG A 12 -13.42 -16.91 -17.58
C ARG A 12 -13.12 -17.97 -16.53
N ARG A 13 -13.53 -19.22 -16.76
CA ARG A 13 -13.33 -20.38 -15.87
C ARG A 13 -13.93 -20.21 -14.45
N TYR A 14 -14.94 -19.35 -14.27
CA TYR A 14 -15.63 -19.31 -12.99
C TYR A 14 -16.51 -20.57 -12.86
N GLY A 15 -16.60 -21.13 -11.67
CA GLY A 15 -17.44 -22.30 -11.40
C GLY A 15 -18.93 -21.96 -11.27
N ASN A 16 -19.27 -20.70 -10.97
CA ASN A 16 -20.66 -20.22 -10.88
C ASN A 16 -20.76 -18.68 -10.88
N VAL A 17 -22.01 -18.20 -10.89
CA VAL A 17 -22.35 -16.77 -10.85
C VAL A 17 -21.87 -16.07 -9.57
N SER A 18 -21.98 -16.71 -8.40
CA SER A 18 -21.56 -16.10 -7.13
C SER A 18 -20.05 -15.85 -7.07
N GLU A 19 -19.27 -16.71 -7.73
CA GLU A 19 -17.82 -16.51 -7.88
C GLU A 19 -17.51 -15.33 -8.78
N TYR A 20 -18.18 -15.24 -9.93
CA TYR A 20 -18.06 -14.08 -10.82
C TYR A 20 -18.42 -12.76 -10.12
N VAL A 21 -19.51 -12.73 -9.36
CA VAL A 21 -19.92 -11.54 -8.60
C VAL A 21 -18.91 -11.16 -7.52
N ARG A 22 -18.37 -12.14 -6.78
CA ARG A 22 -17.31 -11.87 -5.78
C ARG A 22 -16.06 -11.27 -6.42
N ASP A 23 -15.68 -11.75 -7.60
CA ASP A 23 -14.55 -11.20 -8.32
C ASP A 23 -14.81 -9.76 -8.81
N LEU A 24 -16.02 -9.47 -9.30
CA LEU A 24 -16.41 -8.10 -9.66
C LEU A 24 -16.33 -7.15 -8.46
N ILE A 25 -16.86 -7.56 -7.31
CA ILE A 25 -16.80 -6.78 -6.07
C ILE A 25 -15.36 -6.50 -5.67
N ARG A 26 -14.48 -7.52 -5.75
CA ARG A 26 -13.06 -7.34 -5.44
C ARG A 26 -12.40 -6.32 -6.37
N ARG A 27 -12.61 -6.44 -7.68
CA ARG A 27 -12.07 -5.49 -8.67
C ARG A 27 -12.62 -4.09 -8.51
N ASP A 28 -13.84 -3.94 -8.00
CA ASP A 28 -14.44 -2.64 -7.71
C ASP A 28 -13.78 -2.01 -6.48
N LEU A 29 -13.61 -2.77 -5.41
CA LEU A 29 -12.89 -2.35 -4.22
C LEU A 29 -11.43 -1.97 -4.52
N GLU A 30 -10.72 -2.76 -5.33
CA GLU A 30 -9.35 -2.46 -5.78
C GLU A 30 -9.28 -1.15 -6.57
N ARG A 31 -10.30 -0.87 -7.40
CA ARG A 31 -10.39 0.38 -8.16
C ARG A 31 -10.62 1.58 -7.26
N GLU A 32 -11.47 1.47 -6.26
CA GLU A 32 -11.70 2.54 -5.28
C GLU A 32 -10.46 2.79 -4.40
N GLN A 33 -9.75 1.73 -4.00
CA GLN A 33 -8.48 1.86 -3.29
C GLN A 33 -7.43 2.58 -4.14
N LEU A 34 -7.28 2.19 -5.41
CA LEU A 34 -6.36 2.85 -6.34
C LEU A 34 -6.74 4.32 -6.54
N ARG A 35 -8.03 4.62 -6.74
CA ARG A 35 -8.52 5.99 -6.89
C ARG A 35 -8.18 6.84 -5.67
N THR A 36 -8.41 6.30 -4.48
CA THR A 36 -8.10 6.98 -3.22
C THR A 36 -6.60 7.27 -3.10
N ALA A 37 -5.74 6.31 -3.43
CA ALA A 37 -4.29 6.50 -3.39
C ALA A 37 -3.82 7.56 -4.40
N LEU A 38 -4.40 7.61 -5.60
CA LEU A 38 -4.07 8.62 -6.60
C LEU A 38 -4.48 10.03 -6.14
N LEU A 39 -5.68 10.18 -5.56
CA LEU A 39 -6.12 11.46 -5.00
C LEU A 39 -5.21 11.92 -3.85
N ALA A 40 -4.86 11.01 -2.94
CA ALA A 40 -3.91 11.32 -1.87
C ALA A 40 -2.53 11.73 -2.43
N GLY A 41 -2.06 11.09 -3.50
CA GLY A 41 -0.82 11.47 -4.17
C GLY A 41 -0.90 12.85 -4.83
N LEU A 42 -2.02 13.21 -5.47
CA LEU A 42 -2.23 14.55 -6.03
C LEU A 42 -2.28 15.63 -4.93
N GLU A 43 -2.86 15.30 -3.77
CA GLU A 43 -2.95 16.20 -2.62
C GLU A 43 -1.63 16.31 -1.83
N SER A 44 -0.70 15.38 -2.01
CA SER A 44 0.60 15.37 -1.29
C SER A 44 1.58 16.48 -1.72
N GLY A 45 1.23 17.25 -2.75
CA GLY A 45 2.04 18.36 -3.25
C GLY A 45 3.07 17.95 -4.31
N PRO A 46 4.00 18.86 -4.64
CA PRO A 46 5.00 18.61 -5.68
C PRO A 46 5.93 17.46 -5.30
N SER A 47 6.27 16.62 -6.28
CA SER A 47 7.33 15.62 -6.10
C SER A 47 8.69 16.30 -6.14
N ASP A 48 9.58 15.87 -5.24
CA ASP A 48 11.00 16.15 -5.34
C ASP A 48 11.67 15.24 -6.38
N GLU A 49 12.83 15.67 -6.88
CA GLU A 49 13.66 14.84 -7.75
C GLU A 49 14.38 13.74 -6.96
N TRP A 50 14.22 12.50 -7.43
CA TRP A 50 14.89 11.34 -6.86
C TRP A 50 16.35 11.28 -7.32
N THR A 51 17.23 11.99 -6.62
CA THR A 51 18.69 12.03 -6.90
C THR A 51 19.47 11.16 -5.92
N ALA A 52 20.70 10.79 -6.29
CA ALA A 52 21.61 10.05 -5.39
C ALA A 52 21.82 10.79 -4.06
N VAL A 53 21.95 12.11 -4.10
CA VAL A 53 22.11 12.97 -2.92
C VAL A 53 20.89 12.91 -2.01
N HIS A 54 19.68 12.93 -2.58
CA HIS A 54 18.44 12.78 -1.82
C HIS A 54 18.40 11.41 -1.10
N PHE A 55 18.78 10.33 -1.78
CA PHE A 55 18.86 9.01 -1.17
C PHE A 55 19.94 8.88 -0.08
N ASP A 56 21.09 9.54 -0.24
CA ASP A 56 22.13 9.61 0.79
C ASP A 56 21.62 10.31 2.05
N ALA A 57 20.89 11.42 1.88
CA ALA A 57 20.25 12.15 2.97
C ALA A 57 19.23 11.28 3.72
N LEU A 58 18.32 10.59 3.01
CA LEU A 58 17.37 9.67 3.64
C LEU A 58 18.06 8.56 4.45
N ARG A 59 19.13 7.97 3.91
CA ARG A 59 19.89 6.93 4.62
C ARG A 59 20.52 7.47 5.91
N ALA A 60 21.09 8.67 5.86
CA ALA A 60 21.65 9.31 7.04
C ALA A 60 20.56 9.58 8.10
N GLU A 61 19.38 10.06 7.68
CA GLU A 61 18.25 10.30 8.58
C GLU A 61 17.78 9.00 9.28
N ILE A 62 17.61 7.92 8.53
CA ILE A 62 17.22 6.61 9.08
C ILE A 62 18.29 6.10 10.07
N ALA A 63 19.57 6.24 9.74
CA ALA A 63 20.67 5.84 10.63
C ALA A 63 20.65 6.65 11.94
N HIS A 64 20.41 7.95 11.87
CA HIS A 64 20.27 8.82 13.05
C HIS A 64 19.05 8.44 13.89
N ALA A 65 17.89 8.21 13.27
CA ALA A 65 16.67 7.78 13.97
C ALA A 65 16.87 6.43 14.69
N GLY A 66 17.53 5.47 14.05
CA GLY A 66 17.88 4.19 14.65
C GLY A 66 18.83 4.33 15.84
N SER A 67 19.81 5.22 15.76
CA SER A 67 20.73 5.50 16.87
C SER A 67 20.04 6.15 18.08
N ALA A 68 19.09 7.06 17.84
CA ALA A 68 18.31 7.73 18.89
C ALA A 68 17.35 6.76 19.61
N GLN A 69 16.75 5.83 18.86
CA GLN A 69 15.92 4.75 19.42
C GLN A 69 16.76 3.76 20.25
N ALA A 70 17.97 3.41 19.78
CA ALA A 70 18.88 2.55 20.53
C ALA A 70 19.28 3.19 21.87
N SER A 71 19.61 4.48 21.91
CA SER A 71 19.95 5.20 23.14
C SER A 71 18.78 5.30 24.13
N SER A 72 17.54 5.50 23.64
CA SER A 72 16.33 5.53 24.48
C SER A 72 15.97 4.16 25.08
N SER A 73 16.26 3.07 24.35
CA SER A 73 16.07 1.70 24.88
C SER A 73 17.10 1.33 25.96
N MET A 74 18.33 1.87 25.86
CA MET A 74 19.42 1.63 26.80
C MET A 74 19.20 2.34 28.15
N THR A 75 18.65 3.56 28.13
CA THR A 75 18.33 4.33 29.35
C THR A 75 17.18 3.69 30.13
N HIS A 76 16.16 3.16 29.45
CA HIS A 76 15.03 2.49 30.11
C HIS A 76 15.44 1.18 30.83
N ARG A 77 16.47 0.48 30.32
CA ARG A 77 16.96 -0.78 30.92
C ARG A 77 17.85 -0.58 32.16
N ARG A 78 18.38 0.64 32.35
CA ARG A 78 19.27 1.00 33.48
C ARG A 78 18.52 1.45 34.75
N SER A 79 17.22 1.75 34.63
CA SER A 79 16.34 2.20 35.73
C SER A 79 15.73 1.06 36.57
N LYS A 80 16.05 -0.21 36.29
CA LYS A 80 15.44 -1.39 36.93
C LYS A 80 16.41 -2.16 37.85
N ARG A 81 17.47 -1.52 38.32
CA ARG A 81 18.38 -2.02 39.36
C ARG A 81 18.28 -1.16 40.61
#